data_AF-A0AAP0L4K3-F1
#
_entry.id   AF-A0AAP0L4K3-F1
#
_cell.length_a   1.000
_cell.length_b   1.000
_cell.length_c   1.000
_cell.angle_alpha   90.00
_cell.angle_beta   90.00
_cell.angle_gamma   90.00
#
_symmetry.space_group_name_H-M   'P 1'
#
loop_
_entity.id
_entity.type
_entity.pdbx_description
1 polymer ?
#
loop_
_entity_poly.entity_id
_entity_poly.type
_entity_poly.pdbx_seq_one_letter_code
_entity_poly.pdbx_strand_id
1 'polypeptide(L)'
;MACNYVASFFCLFYIAFISTMLAASGDLDSKVPTAATFREVQKMNVKQTRAWRPWIVTQEGGYQTGGYTVEYEQGLTFATVRGAGHEVPEYQLERAFIMFTYFLTGKSLPSLQRHE
;
A
#
# COMPACT_ATOMS: atom_id res chain seq x y z
N MET A 1 32.76 34.34 15.86
CA MET A 1 32.85 33.14 15.00
C MET A 1 31.57 32.36 15.20
N ALA A 2 30.50 32.79 14.54
CA ALA A 2 29.14 32.29 14.72
C ALA A 2 28.54 32.07 13.34
N CYS A 3 28.67 30.85 12.83
CA CYS A 3 27.91 30.31 11.71
C CYS A 3 28.33 28.84 11.64
N ASN A 4 27.40 27.89 11.77
CA ASN A 4 27.47 26.46 11.38
C ASN A 4 26.49 25.53 12.13
N TYR A 5 25.44 26.04 12.78
CA TYR A 5 24.42 25.18 13.44
C TYR A 5 22.99 25.32 12.90
N VAL A 6 22.77 26.03 11.79
CA VAL A 6 21.41 26.24 11.24
C VAL A 6 21.10 25.37 10.02
N ALA A 7 22.10 24.70 9.42
CA ALA A 7 21.90 23.87 8.23
C ALA A 7 21.53 22.40 8.53
N SER A 8 21.67 21.92 9.78
CA SER A 8 21.37 20.53 10.13
C SER A 8 19.95 20.32 10.69
N PHE A 9 19.30 21.39 11.16
CA PHE A 9 17.93 21.29 11.68
C PHE A 9 16.86 21.22 10.58
N PHE A 10 17.14 21.70 9.37
CA PHE A 10 16.19 21.60 8.25
C PHE A 10 16.20 20.24 7.53
N CYS A 11 17.17 19.35 7.80
CA CYS A 11 17.18 17.99 7.25
C CYS A 11 16.27 17.04 8.05
N LEU A 12 16.06 17.30 9.34
CA LEU A 12 15.21 16.47 10.20
C LEU A 12 13.72 16.80 10.11
N PHE A 13 13.35 17.95 9.51
CA PHE A 13 11.95 18.22 9.14
C PHE A 13 11.54 17.58 7.82
N TYR A 14 12.49 17.08 7.01
CA TYR A 14 12.17 16.33 5.78
C TYR A 14 11.78 14.87 6.05
N ILE A 15 11.97 14.38 7.28
CA ILE A 15 11.38 13.14 7.80
C ILE A 15 10.04 13.47 8.51
N ALA A 16 9.37 14.54 8.11
CA ALA A 16 7.98 14.77 8.45
C ALA A 16 7.10 13.76 7.67
N PHE A 17 6.42 12.88 8.41
CA PHE A 17 5.13 12.30 8.01
C PHE A 17 5.10 11.31 6.82
N ILE A 18 5.85 10.22 6.86
CA ILE A 18 5.31 8.97 6.27
C ILE A 18 4.54 8.25 7.38
N SER A 19 3.35 8.76 7.71
CA SER A 19 2.40 8.09 8.62
C SER A 19 1.59 6.99 7.92
N THR A 20 1.99 6.64 6.70
CA THR A 20 1.31 5.65 5.87
C THR A 20 1.64 4.25 6.39
N MET A 21 0.62 3.46 6.67
CA MET A 21 0.76 2.05 7.04
C MET A 21 0.21 1.18 5.92
N LEU A 22 0.99 0.22 5.44
CA LEU A 22 0.55 -0.74 4.43
C LEU A 22 0.51 -2.14 5.02
N ALA A 23 -0.67 -2.75 5.02
CA ALA A 23 -0.87 -4.16 5.28
C ALA A 23 -1.10 -4.88 3.94
N ALA A 24 -0.14 -5.71 3.53
CA ALA A 24 -0.22 -6.48 2.30
C ALA A 24 -0.41 -7.98 2.57
N SER A 25 -1.21 -8.66 1.76
CA SER A 25 -1.40 -10.12 1.84
C SER A 25 -1.47 -10.74 0.45
N GLY A 26 -0.76 -11.85 0.25
CA GLY A 26 -0.95 -12.69 -0.93
C GLY A 26 -2.25 -13.48 -0.82
N ASP A 27 -3.06 -13.46 -1.88
CA ASP A 27 -4.40 -14.08 -1.88
C ASP A 27 -4.38 -15.62 -1.92
N LEU A 28 -3.23 -16.23 -2.17
CA LEU A 28 -3.01 -17.68 -2.15
C LEU A 28 -2.24 -18.16 -0.91
N ASP A 29 -1.98 -17.27 0.07
CA ASP A 29 -1.34 -17.68 1.32
C ASP A 29 -2.27 -18.52 2.20
N SER A 30 -1.84 -19.73 2.53
CA SER A 30 -2.56 -20.65 3.42
C SER A 30 -2.10 -20.55 4.88
N LYS A 31 -0.93 -19.97 5.17
CA LYS A 31 -0.41 -19.84 6.53
C LYS A 31 -1.04 -18.65 7.26
N VAL A 32 -1.10 -17.51 6.59
CA VAL A 32 -1.73 -16.28 7.10
C VAL A 32 -2.71 -15.76 6.04
N PRO A 33 -3.91 -16.38 5.95
CA PRO A 33 -4.82 -16.11 4.86
C PRO A 33 -5.37 -14.68 4.90
N THR A 34 -5.58 -14.11 3.71
CA THR A 34 -6.07 -12.74 3.52
C THR A 34 -7.32 -12.42 4.34
N ALA A 35 -8.27 -13.36 4.44
CA ALA A 35 -9.50 -13.16 5.20
C ALA A 35 -9.24 -12.96 6.70
N ALA A 36 -8.26 -13.67 7.27
CA ALA A 36 -7.90 -13.51 8.67
C ALA A 36 -7.28 -12.13 8.91
N THR A 37 -6.29 -11.74 8.10
CA THR A 37 -5.65 -10.42 8.19
C THR A 37 -6.66 -9.29 8.01
N PHE A 38 -7.56 -9.42 7.03
CA PHE A 38 -8.62 -8.43 6.78
C PHE A 38 -9.54 -8.24 7.99
N ARG A 39 -9.95 -9.34 8.64
CA ARG A 39 -10.76 -9.28 9.85
C ARG A 39 -10.03 -8.58 11.00
N GLU A 40 -8.74 -8.86 11.19
CA GLU A 40 -7.96 -8.17 12.23
C GLU A 40 -7.84 -6.67 11.93
N VAL A 41 -7.70 -6.27 10.66
CA VAL A 41 -7.71 -4.86 10.26
C VAL A 41 -9.06 -4.20 10.57
N GLN A 42 -10.18 -4.89 10.32
CA GLN A 42 -11.52 -4.37 10.63
C GLN A 42 -11.75 -4.16 12.13
N LYS A 43 -11.14 -4.98 12.99
CA LYS A 43 -11.25 -4.83 14.46
C LYS A 43 -10.61 -3.55 14.99
N MET A 44 -9.68 -2.95 14.25
CA MET A 44 -9.09 -1.66 14.62
C MET A 44 -10.11 -0.52 14.58
N ASN A 45 -11.30 -0.75 13.99
CA ASN A 45 -12.42 0.18 13.95
C ASN A 45 -12.06 1.56 13.37
N VAL A 46 -11.15 1.57 12.40
CA VAL A 46 -10.76 2.77 11.67
C VAL A 46 -11.75 3.01 10.54
N LYS A 47 -12.16 4.28 10.36
CA LYS A 47 -13.12 4.65 9.31
C LYS A 47 -12.51 4.49 7.92
N GLN A 48 -13.27 3.93 6.99
CA GLN A 48 -12.86 3.78 5.59
C GLN A 48 -12.92 5.13 4.86
N THR A 49 -11.87 5.45 4.12
CA THR A 49 -11.78 6.64 3.24
C THR A 49 -12.03 6.29 1.79
N ARG A 50 -11.56 5.12 1.33
CA ARG A 50 -11.93 4.55 0.02
C ARG A 50 -12.35 3.11 0.19
N ALA A 51 -13.55 2.81 -0.32
CA ALA A 51 -14.13 1.48 -0.29
C ALA A 51 -13.25 0.45 -1.01
N TRP A 52 -13.47 -0.82 -0.68
CA TRP A 52 -12.83 -1.97 -1.30
C TRP A 52 -12.95 -1.92 -2.83
N ARG A 53 -11.81 -1.84 -3.51
CA ARG A 53 -11.73 -1.64 -4.95
C ARG A 53 -10.58 -2.42 -5.57
N PRO A 54 -10.68 -2.84 -6.84
CA PRO A 54 -9.54 -3.40 -7.53
C PRO A 54 -8.47 -2.31 -7.73
N TRP A 55 -7.21 -2.70 -7.62
CA TRP A 55 -6.09 -1.90 -8.07
C TRP A 55 -5.45 -2.52 -9.31
N ILE A 56 -4.90 -1.66 -10.17
CA ILE A 56 -4.43 -2.06 -11.49
C ILE A 56 -2.92 -2.02 -11.62
N VAL A 57 -2.41 -2.88 -12.48
CA VAL A 57 -1.02 -2.89 -12.92
C VAL A 57 -1.06 -2.69 -14.43
N THR A 58 -0.25 -1.76 -14.91
CA THR A 58 -0.04 -1.57 -16.35
C THR A 58 1.07 -2.52 -16.78
N GLN A 59 0.75 -3.46 -17.67
CA GLN A 59 1.72 -4.38 -18.27
C GLN A 59 1.69 -4.28 -19.78
N GLU A 60 2.67 -4.89 -20.45
CA GLU A 60 2.63 -5.07 -21.91
C GLU A 60 1.36 -5.85 -22.29
N GLY A 61 0.46 -5.21 -23.05
CA GLY A 61 -0.84 -5.78 -23.42
C GLY A 61 -2.05 -5.24 -22.66
N GLY A 62 -1.87 -4.29 -21.73
CA GLY A 62 -2.96 -3.51 -21.14
C GLY A 62 -2.99 -3.49 -19.61
N TYR A 63 -4.17 -3.26 -19.05
CA TYR A 63 -4.37 -3.21 -17.60
C TYR A 63 -4.72 -4.59 -17.04
N GLN A 64 -4.00 -5.01 -16.01
CA GLN A 64 -4.27 -6.22 -15.24
C GLN A 64 -4.66 -5.86 -13.81
N THR A 65 -5.51 -6.67 -13.17
CA THR A 65 -5.81 -6.51 -11.75
C THR A 65 -4.63 -7.02 -10.91
N GLY A 66 -3.97 -6.11 -10.20
CA GLY A 66 -2.91 -6.43 -9.24
C GLY A 66 -3.45 -7.05 -7.95
N GLY A 67 -4.71 -6.77 -7.63
CA GLY A 67 -5.46 -7.29 -6.49
C GLY A 67 -6.53 -6.29 -6.08
N TYR A 68 -6.87 -6.27 -4.80
CA TYR A 68 -7.84 -5.35 -4.20
C TYR A 68 -7.23 -4.55 -3.07
N THR A 69 -7.76 -3.35 -2.84
CA THR A 69 -7.31 -2.46 -1.79
C THR A 69 -8.48 -1.73 -1.15
N VAL A 70 -8.32 -1.38 0.13
CA VAL A 70 -9.19 -0.50 0.89
C VAL A 70 -8.30 0.49 1.63
N GLU A 71 -8.73 1.75 1.65
CA GLU A 71 -8.03 2.82 2.36
C GLU A 71 -8.85 3.25 3.56
N TYR A 72 -8.16 3.53 4.65
CA TYR A 72 -8.72 3.97 5.92
C TYR A 72 -8.20 5.36 6.28
N GLU A 73 -8.79 5.96 7.30
CA GLU A 73 -8.25 7.16 7.93
C GLU A 73 -6.88 6.87 8.58
N GLN A 74 -6.17 7.93 9.00
CA GLN A 74 -4.84 7.84 9.62
C GLN A 74 -3.76 7.15 8.74
N GLY A 75 -3.96 7.11 7.42
CA GLY A 75 -2.95 6.64 6.46
C GLY A 75 -2.84 5.11 6.36
N LEU A 76 -3.78 4.36 6.94
CA LEU A 76 -3.78 2.90 6.82
C LEU A 76 -4.36 2.46 5.47
N THR A 77 -3.62 1.62 4.76
CA THR A 77 -4.04 0.97 3.52
C THR A 77 -3.90 -0.54 3.68
N PHE A 78 -4.96 -1.28 3.36
CA PHE A 78 -4.88 -2.73 3.20
C PHE A 78 -4.91 -3.06 1.71
N ALA A 79 -4.00 -3.93 1.27
CA ALA A 79 -3.90 -4.37 -0.11
C ALA A 79 -3.70 -5.88 -0.20
N THR A 80 -4.31 -6.47 -1.21
CA THR A 80 -4.09 -7.86 -1.60
C THR A 80 -3.28 -7.88 -2.87
N VAL A 81 -2.44 -8.89 -3.03
CA VAL A 81 -1.70 -9.14 -4.27
C VAL A 81 -2.20 -10.44 -4.87
N ARG A 82 -2.83 -10.32 -6.03
CA ARG A 82 -3.43 -11.43 -6.75
C ARG A 82 -2.36 -12.38 -7.26
N GLY A 83 -2.55 -13.67 -7.04
CA GLY A 83 -1.64 -14.73 -7.46
C GLY A 83 -0.36 -14.79 -6.63
N ALA A 84 -0.36 -14.27 -5.41
CA ALA A 84 0.79 -14.29 -4.51
C ALA A 84 0.55 -15.20 -3.30
N GLY A 85 1.59 -15.94 -2.89
CA GLY A 85 1.61 -16.71 -1.64
C GLY A 85 2.06 -15.87 -0.44
N HIS A 86 2.59 -16.54 0.59
CA HIS A 86 3.06 -15.89 1.83
C HIS A 86 4.13 -14.83 1.56
N GLU A 87 5.13 -15.17 0.75
CA GLU A 87 6.22 -14.27 0.36
C GLU A 87 5.86 -13.53 -0.93
N VAL A 88 5.05 -12.48 -0.82
CA VAL A 88 4.53 -11.73 -1.99
C VAL A 88 5.59 -11.38 -3.05
N PRO A 89 6.80 -10.87 -2.70
CA PRO A 89 7.82 -10.54 -3.70
C PRO A 89 8.40 -11.76 -4.43
N GLU A 90 8.33 -12.97 -3.84
CA GLU A 90 8.78 -14.22 -4.47
C GLU A 90 7.86 -14.60 -5.64
N TYR A 91 6.54 -14.51 -5.42
CA TYR A 91 5.54 -14.95 -6.41
C TYR A 91 5.17 -13.86 -7.42
N GLN A 92 5.16 -12.59 -7.00
CA GLN A 92 4.62 -11.47 -7.77
C GLN A 92 5.53 -10.23 -7.66
N LEU A 93 6.78 -10.36 -8.11
CA LEU A 93 7.81 -9.32 -7.98
C LEU A 93 7.39 -7.95 -8.52
N GLU A 94 6.82 -7.90 -9.73
CA GLU A 94 6.41 -6.64 -10.37
C GLU A 94 5.30 -5.94 -9.56
N ARG A 95 4.32 -6.71 -9.10
CA ARG A 95 3.20 -6.21 -8.29
C ARG A 95 3.67 -5.72 -6.93
N ALA A 96 4.58 -6.46 -6.30
CA ALA A 96 5.22 -6.10 -5.05
C ALA A 96 6.01 -4.79 -5.18
N PHE A 97 6.77 -4.63 -6.27
CA PHE A 97 7.56 -3.43 -6.53
C PHE A 97 6.68 -2.19 -6.73
N ILE A 98 5.59 -2.32 -7.50
CA ILE A 98 4.63 -1.23 -7.69
C ILE A 98 4.01 -0.84 -6.36
N MET A 99 3.52 -1.82 -5.60
CA MET A 99 2.91 -1.58 -4.30
C MET A 99 3.88 -0.89 -3.33
N PHE A 100 5.13 -1.33 -3.29
CA PHE A 100 6.19 -0.72 -2.48
C PHE A 100 6.51 0.72 -2.90
N THR A 101 6.58 0.98 -4.21
CA THR A 101 6.83 2.33 -4.74
C THR A 101 5.69 3.30 -4.38
N TYR A 102 4.44 2.85 -4.48
CA TYR A 102 3.28 3.66 -4.08
C TYR A 102 3.25 3.93 -2.58
N PHE A 103 3.63 2.94 -1.78
CA PHE A 103 3.79 3.11 -0.34
C PHE A 103 4.84 4.16 0.01
N LEU A 104 6.05 4.07 -0.54
CA LEU A 104 7.13 5.03 -0.28
C LEU A 104 6.79 6.46 -0.74
N THR A 105 5.99 6.60 -1.79
CA THR A 105 5.57 7.92 -2.31
C THR A 105 4.30 8.45 -1.67
N GLY A 106 3.69 7.71 -0.72
CA GLY A 106 2.43 8.10 -0.07
C GLY A 106 1.24 8.20 -1.03
N LYS A 107 1.29 7.51 -2.18
CA LYS A 107 0.24 7.53 -3.21
C LYS A 107 -0.71 6.37 -3.03
N SER A 108 -2.01 6.62 -3.21
CA SER A 108 -3.03 5.56 -3.29
C SER A 108 -2.77 4.66 -4.50
N LEU A 109 -2.93 3.34 -4.34
CA LEU A 109 -2.79 2.37 -5.42
C LEU A 109 -3.72 2.71 -6.61
N PRO A 110 -3.25 2.58 -7.85
CA PRO A 110 -3.99 3.02 -9.04
C PRO A 110 -5.27 2.19 -9.19
N SER A 111 -6.35 2.82 -9.66
CA SER A 111 -7.60 2.15 -10.02
C SER A 111 -8.14 2.71 -11.33
N LEU A 112 -8.94 1.92 -12.03
CA LEU A 112 -9.71 2.43 -13.15
C LEU A 112 -10.74 3.41 -12.60
N GLN A 113 -10.64 4.68 -12.99
CA GLN A 113 -11.73 5.63 -12.77
C GLN A 113 -12.92 5.14 -13.59
N ARG A 114 -13.99 4.75 -12.92
CA ARG A 114 -15.27 4.58 -13.58
C ARG A 114 -15.80 6.00 -13.83
N HIS A 115 -15.73 6.46 -15.08
CA HIS A 115 -16.54 7.59 -15.49
C HIS A 115 -17.99 7.11 -15.45
N GLU A 116 -18.72 7.51 -14.42
CA GLU A 116 -20.17 7.38 -14.35
C GLU A 116 -20.84 8.50 -15.16
#